data_AF-A0A2G3LFW7-F1
#
_entry.id   AF-A0A2G3LFW7-F1
#
_cell.length_a   1.000
_cell.length_b   1.000
_cell.length_c   1.000
_cell.angle_alpha   90.00
_cell.angle_beta   90.00
_cell.angle_gamma   90.00
#
_symmetry.space_group_name_H-M   'P 1'
#
loop_
_entity.id
_entity.type
_entity.pdbx_description
1 polymer ?
#
loop_
_entity_poly.entity_id
_entity_poly.type
_entity_poly.pdbx_seq_one_letter_code
_entity_poly.pdbx_strand_id
1 'polypeptide(L)'
;MKLILTLALLQGMTAYAGEVHSNGYTVRFDERIEEASGDLHGETVGRVSIVRTSDQALVWQENTPLRPDCGVVAAVTAINDRFVAVCGHLGGRHYTQKIIFMQGNALSMVSVDQYDSPSPVRVERNGSLTIDVQRRDRFPGELTGPHYFPTVYRLHHDDATFGFVPSFDGDAAERYWQHYRATRQLAPAAAVLPELLASLLAAQAGKQSICAELDTLAADLQRGRQDDAQGARTLMRTWLHKLPAIGYPAFDTQACPGRI
;
A
#
# COMPACT_ATOMS: atom_id res chain seq x y z
N MET A 1 -20.88 23.15 -50.03
CA MET A 1 -20.79 23.14 -48.55
C MET A 1 -21.22 21.76 -48.04
N LYS A 2 -20.27 20.89 -47.72
CA LYS A 2 -20.36 19.86 -46.65
C LYS A 2 -18.97 19.23 -46.50
N LEU A 3 -18.37 19.50 -45.34
CA LEU A 3 -17.04 19.13 -44.91
C LEU A 3 -16.86 17.61 -44.91
N ILE A 4 -15.71 17.17 -45.42
CA ILE A 4 -15.12 15.87 -45.13
C ILE A 4 -14.46 15.99 -43.75
N LEU A 5 -15.04 15.37 -42.72
CA LEU A 5 -14.38 15.20 -41.42
C LEU A 5 -13.41 14.02 -41.53
N THR A 6 -12.13 14.32 -41.72
CA THR A 6 -11.04 13.40 -41.41
C THR A 6 -10.83 13.40 -39.90
N LEU A 7 -11.42 12.44 -39.18
CA LEU A 7 -10.95 12.07 -37.85
C LEU A 7 -9.60 11.36 -38.01
N ALA A 8 -8.52 12.11 -37.85
CA ALA A 8 -7.22 11.53 -37.62
C ALA A 8 -7.24 10.79 -36.28
N LEU A 9 -7.15 9.47 -36.35
CA LEU A 9 -6.82 8.59 -35.25
C LEU A 9 -5.47 9.00 -34.66
N LEU A 10 -5.49 9.82 -33.61
CA LEU A 10 -4.40 9.86 -32.63
C LEU A 10 -4.53 8.59 -31.78
N GLN A 11 -4.05 7.46 -32.33
CA GLN A 11 -3.73 6.30 -31.53
C GLN A 11 -2.68 6.76 -30.52
N GLY A 12 -3.06 6.71 -29.24
CA GLY A 12 -2.24 7.13 -28.13
C GLY A 12 -0.87 6.49 -28.23
N MET A 13 0.15 7.34 -28.35
CA MET A 13 1.51 6.98 -27.98
C MET A 13 1.44 6.53 -26.51
N THR A 14 1.41 5.22 -26.28
CA THR A 14 1.82 4.66 -25.00
C THR A 14 3.28 5.02 -24.85
N ALA A 15 3.56 6.18 -24.27
CA ALA A 15 4.89 6.48 -23.79
C ALA A 15 5.24 5.35 -22.83
N TYR A 16 6.24 4.54 -23.19
CA TYR A 16 6.77 3.51 -22.31
C TYR A 16 7.27 4.21 -21.05
N ALA A 17 6.47 4.17 -19.98
CA ALA A 17 6.78 4.73 -18.67
C ALA A 17 7.78 3.84 -17.90
N GLY A 18 8.76 3.31 -18.63
CA GLY A 18 9.85 2.50 -18.10
C GLY A 18 11.08 3.34 -17.78
N GLU A 19 11.08 4.65 -18.05
CA GLU A 19 12.24 5.52 -17.82
C GLU A 19 11.82 6.91 -17.34
N VAL A 20 12.57 7.46 -16.39
CA VAL A 20 12.46 8.87 -15.97
C VAL A 20 13.83 9.49 -15.74
N HIS A 21 13.94 10.78 -16.02
CA HIS A 21 15.11 11.59 -15.72
C HIS A 21 14.85 12.42 -14.47
N SER A 22 15.72 12.33 -13.46
CA SER A 22 15.55 13.04 -12.19
C SER A 22 16.90 13.31 -11.52
N ASN A 23 17.15 14.58 -11.13
CA ASN A 23 18.35 15.06 -10.43
C ASN A 23 19.69 14.55 -10.99
N GLY A 24 19.84 14.62 -12.32
CA GLY A 24 21.08 14.21 -13.01
C GLY A 24 21.26 12.70 -13.19
N TYR A 25 20.20 11.92 -12.91
CA TYR A 25 20.15 10.49 -13.15
C TYR A 25 19.01 10.13 -14.10
N THR A 26 19.19 9.04 -14.82
CA THR A 26 18.13 8.33 -15.55
C THR A 26 17.84 7.04 -14.80
N VAL A 27 16.60 6.88 -14.34
CA VAL A 27 16.12 5.66 -13.69
C VAL A 27 15.27 4.90 -14.70
N ARG A 28 15.59 3.63 -14.92
CA ARG A 28 14.92 2.79 -15.91
C ARG A 28 14.52 1.45 -15.34
N PHE A 29 13.36 0.94 -15.74
CA PHE A 29 12.91 -0.41 -15.47
C PHE A 29 12.63 -1.12 -16.79
N ASP A 30 13.52 -2.03 -17.15
CA ASP A 30 13.46 -2.79 -18.39
C ASP A 30 12.93 -4.20 -18.17
N GLU A 31 12.23 -4.71 -19.18
CA GLU A 31 11.93 -6.13 -19.30
C GLU A 31 13.18 -6.93 -19.71
N ARG A 32 13.34 -8.13 -19.17
CA ARG A 32 14.32 -9.10 -19.67
C ARG A 32 13.80 -10.53 -19.52
N ILE A 33 14.38 -11.45 -20.29
CA ILE A 33 14.21 -12.88 -20.04
C ILE A 33 15.28 -13.33 -19.03
N GLU A 34 14.89 -14.12 -18.03
CA GLU A 34 15.83 -14.72 -17.10
C GLU A 34 16.56 -15.90 -17.76
N GLU A 35 17.86 -15.73 -17.97
CA GLU A 35 18.72 -16.73 -18.62
C GLU A 35 19.42 -17.64 -17.61
N ALA A 36 19.51 -17.23 -16.33
CA ALA A 36 20.10 -18.07 -15.30
C ALA A 36 19.25 -19.32 -15.05
N SER A 37 19.89 -20.45 -14.81
CA SER A 37 19.18 -21.69 -14.44
C SER A 37 18.50 -21.54 -13.08
N GLY A 38 17.25 -22.00 -12.96
CA GLY A 38 16.45 -21.91 -11.74
C GLY A 38 14.95 -21.84 -12.05
N ASP A 39 14.14 -21.60 -11.02
CA ASP A 39 12.66 -21.60 -11.12
C ASP A 39 12.10 -20.53 -12.06
N LEU A 40 12.88 -19.48 -12.33
CA LEU A 40 12.50 -18.39 -13.22
C LEU A 40 13.14 -18.50 -14.60
N HIS A 41 13.91 -19.56 -14.91
CA HIS A 41 14.58 -19.68 -16.20
C HIS A 41 13.59 -19.62 -17.37
N GLY A 42 13.81 -18.71 -18.31
CA GLY A 42 12.94 -18.46 -19.46
C GLY A 42 11.75 -17.55 -19.15
N GLU A 43 11.53 -17.15 -17.90
CA GLU A 43 10.46 -16.23 -17.53
C GLU A 43 10.82 -14.78 -17.88
N THR A 44 9.80 -14.00 -18.21
CA THR A 44 9.89 -12.55 -18.24
C THR A 44 10.06 -12.04 -16.81
N VAL A 45 11.17 -11.34 -16.57
CA VAL A 45 11.54 -10.67 -15.32
C VAL A 45 11.97 -9.23 -15.63
N GLY A 46 12.48 -8.52 -14.63
CA GLY A 46 12.78 -7.11 -14.77
C GLY A 46 14.21 -6.75 -14.37
N ARG A 47 14.65 -5.58 -14.83
CA ARG A 47 15.92 -4.96 -14.44
C ARG A 47 15.73 -3.49 -14.15
N VAL A 48 16.01 -3.08 -12.93
CA VAL A 48 16.05 -1.67 -12.57
C VAL A 48 17.48 -1.17 -12.70
N SER A 49 17.68 -0.06 -13.39
CA SER A 49 19.00 0.56 -13.56
C SER A 49 18.93 2.05 -13.29
N ILE A 50 20.01 2.59 -12.72
CA ILE A 50 20.20 4.01 -12.48
C ILE A 50 21.53 4.39 -13.13
N VAL A 51 21.46 5.24 -14.14
CA VAL A 51 22.63 5.77 -14.84
C VAL A 51 22.75 7.26 -14.58
N ARG A 52 23.98 7.77 -14.46
CA ARG A 52 24.22 9.20 -14.35
C ARG A 52 24.07 9.82 -15.74
N THR A 53 23.27 10.88 -15.86
CA THR A 53 22.95 11.49 -17.16
C THR A 53 24.19 12.13 -17.83
N SER A 54 25.13 12.68 -17.05
CA SER A 54 26.27 13.43 -17.59
C SER A 54 27.28 12.59 -18.37
N ASP A 55 27.52 11.35 -17.96
CA ASP A 55 28.55 10.46 -18.49
C ASP A 55 28.02 9.07 -18.83
N GLN A 56 26.71 8.83 -18.65
CA GLN A 56 26.05 7.54 -18.84
C GLN A 56 26.63 6.41 -17.96
N ALA A 57 27.35 6.76 -16.88
CA ALA A 57 27.91 5.78 -15.98
C ALA A 57 26.81 5.03 -15.22
N LEU A 58 26.89 3.71 -15.17
CA LEU A 58 26.01 2.89 -14.34
C LEU A 58 26.34 3.11 -12.87
N VAL A 59 25.37 3.60 -12.11
CA VAL A 59 25.53 3.91 -10.68
C VAL A 59 24.98 2.78 -9.84
N TRP A 60 23.87 2.18 -10.28
CA TRP A 60 23.25 1.06 -9.59
C TRP A 60 22.41 0.22 -10.56
N GLN A 61 22.33 -1.08 -10.29
CA GLN A 61 21.48 -2.01 -11.03
C GLN A 61 20.99 -3.13 -10.12
N GLU A 62 19.76 -3.56 -10.33
CA GLU A 62 19.17 -4.73 -9.70
C GLU A 62 18.44 -5.55 -10.77
N ASN A 63 18.83 -6.82 -10.92
CA ASN A 63 17.96 -7.79 -11.58
C ASN A 63 16.91 -8.22 -10.56
N THR A 64 15.65 -8.18 -10.94
CA THR A 64 14.52 -8.49 -10.07
C THR A 64 13.62 -9.51 -10.74
N PRO A 65 13.05 -10.47 -9.99
CA PRO A 65 12.09 -11.42 -10.57
C PRO A 65 10.76 -10.74 -10.96
N LEU A 66 10.57 -9.46 -10.59
CA LEU A 66 9.40 -8.68 -10.93
C LEU A 66 9.38 -8.36 -12.42
N ARG A 67 8.28 -8.68 -13.09
CA ARG A 67 7.95 -8.16 -14.41
C ARG A 67 7.74 -6.63 -14.31
N PRO A 68 8.16 -5.86 -15.33
CA PRO A 68 7.87 -4.44 -15.37
C PRO A 68 6.37 -4.18 -15.32
N ASP A 69 6.01 -3.00 -14.81
CA ASP A 69 4.62 -2.54 -14.65
C ASP A 69 3.89 -3.16 -13.44
N CYS A 70 2.91 -2.41 -12.92
CA CYS A 70 2.10 -2.78 -11.77
C CYS A 70 0.61 -2.53 -12.06
N GLY A 71 0.12 -3.11 -13.16
CA GLY A 71 -1.27 -2.96 -13.57
C GLY A 71 -1.59 -1.52 -13.96
N VAL A 72 -2.16 -0.74 -13.03
CA VAL A 72 -2.51 0.68 -13.27
C VAL A 72 -1.41 1.66 -12.86
N VAL A 73 -0.36 1.18 -12.19
CA VAL A 73 0.77 1.99 -11.73
C VAL A 73 1.95 1.79 -12.67
N ALA A 74 2.42 2.88 -13.28
CA ALA A 74 3.56 2.84 -14.21
C ALA A 74 4.81 2.22 -13.57
N ALA A 75 5.59 1.52 -14.40
CA ALA A 75 6.83 0.85 -14.00
C ALA A 75 7.84 1.82 -13.36
N VAL A 76 7.94 3.05 -13.86
CA VAL A 76 8.76 4.12 -13.28
C VAL A 76 7.96 5.42 -13.25
N THR A 77 7.97 6.11 -12.10
CA THR A 77 7.28 7.38 -11.91
C THR A 77 8.20 8.37 -11.18
N ALA A 78 8.44 9.54 -11.78
CA ALA A 78 9.08 10.64 -11.07
C ALA A 78 8.07 11.26 -10.10
N ILE A 79 8.38 11.24 -8.81
CA ILE A 79 7.56 11.88 -7.77
C ILE A 79 7.93 13.35 -7.65
N ASN A 80 9.24 13.62 -7.58
CA ASN A 80 9.85 14.94 -7.68
C ASN A 80 11.34 14.76 -8.04
N ASP A 81 12.11 15.85 -8.05
CA ASP A 81 13.53 15.83 -8.41
C ASP A 81 14.37 14.88 -7.53
N ARG A 82 13.95 14.56 -6.31
CA ARG A 82 14.74 13.69 -5.42
C ARG A 82 14.19 12.29 -5.29
N PHE A 83 12.94 12.06 -5.69
CA PHE A 83 12.26 10.79 -5.46
C PHE A 83 11.71 10.22 -6.76
N VAL A 84 12.04 8.96 -7.01
CA VAL A 84 11.47 8.14 -8.08
C VAL A 84 10.86 6.90 -7.47
N ALA A 85 9.65 6.54 -7.92
CA ALA A 85 9.03 5.27 -7.63
C ALA A 85 9.26 4.30 -8.80
N VAL A 86 9.62 3.07 -8.48
CA VAL A 86 9.68 1.95 -9.42
C VAL A 86 8.70 0.89 -8.95
N CYS A 87 7.84 0.39 -9.84
CA CYS A 87 6.88 -0.64 -9.52
C CYS A 87 7.01 -1.84 -10.45
N GLY A 88 7.03 -3.05 -9.89
CA GLY A 88 6.95 -4.30 -10.66
C GLY A 88 6.08 -5.37 -10.00
N HIS A 89 5.80 -6.44 -10.73
CA HIS A 89 4.90 -7.52 -10.29
C HIS A 89 5.50 -8.92 -10.46
N LEU A 90 5.33 -9.82 -9.48
CA LEU A 90 5.87 -11.19 -9.49
C LEU A 90 4.92 -12.21 -10.14
N GLY A 91 4.02 -11.74 -11.00
CA GLY A 91 2.86 -12.53 -11.44
C GLY A 91 1.81 -12.72 -10.34
N GLY A 92 0.65 -13.24 -10.75
CA GLY A 92 -0.52 -13.34 -9.88
C GLY A 92 -0.94 -11.96 -9.33
N ARG A 93 -0.93 -11.84 -8.01
CA ARG A 93 -1.48 -10.68 -7.27
C ARG A 93 -0.41 -10.01 -6.39
N HIS A 94 0.88 -10.20 -6.68
CA HIS A 94 1.98 -9.71 -5.85
C HIS A 94 2.73 -8.60 -6.59
N TYR A 95 2.77 -7.42 -5.99
CA TYR A 95 3.39 -6.21 -6.52
C TYR A 95 4.39 -5.67 -5.51
N THR A 96 5.42 -4.98 -5.98
CA THR A 96 6.39 -4.31 -5.11
C THR A 96 6.63 -2.91 -5.64
N GLN A 97 6.63 -1.93 -4.72
CA GLN A 97 6.95 -0.55 -5.04
C GLN A 97 8.20 -0.11 -4.30
N LYS A 98 9.23 0.26 -5.05
CA LYS A 98 10.52 0.76 -4.59
C LYS A 98 10.55 2.27 -4.71
N ILE A 99 10.91 2.96 -3.63
CA ILE A 99 11.26 4.38 -3.66
C ILE A 99 12.78 4.51 -3.70
N ILE A 100 13.24 5.30 -4.66
CA ILE A 100 14.64 5.69 -4.82
C ILE A 100 14.73 7.17 -4.44
N PHE A 101 15.51 7.46 -3.41
CA PHE A 101 15.91 8.80 -3.04
C PHE A 101 17.30 9.11 -3.60
N MET A 102 17.42 10.25 -4.28
CA MET A 102 18.63 10.70 -4.96
C MET A 102 19.05 12.06 -4.41
N GLN A 103 20.21 12.11 -3.76
CA GLN A 103 20.78 13.37 -3.24
C GLN A 103 22.29 13.42 -3.48
N GLY A 104 22.72 14.39 -4.29
CA GLY A 104 24.12 14.45 -4.73
C GLY A 104 24.52 13.15 -5.41
N ASN A 105 25.58 12.51 -4.91
CA ASN A 105 26.05 11.20 -5.38
C ASN A 105 25.55 10.00 -4.53
N ALA A 106 24.63 10.23 -3.59
CA ALA A 106 24.10 9.20 -2.72
C ALA A 106 22.73 8.71 -3.19
N LEU A 107 22.53 7.39 -3.11
CA LEU A 107 21.27 6.73 -3.37
C LEU A 107 20.78 6.06 -2.08
N SER A 108 19.51 6.21 -1.77
CA SER A 108 18.84 5.44 -0.72
C SER A 108 17.59 4.81 -1.31
N MET A 109 17.33 3.55 -0.96
CA MET A 109 16.23 2.79 -1.55
C MET A 109 15.47 2.03 -0.48
N VAL A 110 14.15 2.01 -0.62
CA VAL A 110 13.26 1.18 0.21
C VAL A 110 12.16 0.61 -0.66
N SER A 111 11.73 -0.61 -0.35
CA SER A 111 10.61 -1.26 -1.01
C SER A 111 9.46 -1.53 -0.04
N VAL A 112 8.25 -1.58 -0.58
CA VAL A 112 7.08 -2.13 0.11
C VAL A 112 6.34 -3.08 -0.82
N ASP A 113 5.96 -4.24 -0.29
CA ASP A 113 5.16 -5.21 -1.01
C ASP A 113 3.66 -4.91 -0.87
N GLN A 114 2.95 -5.13 -1.96
CA GLN A 114 1.52 -4.86 -2.12
C GLN A 114 0.85 -6.09 -2.71
N TYR A 115 -0.28 -6.48 -2.13
CA TYR A 115 -1.04 -7.65 -2.58
C TYR A 115 -2.38 -7.21 -3.16
N ASP A 116 -2.78 -7.84 -4.26
CA ASP A 116 -4.06 -7.70 -5.00
C ASP A 116 -4.38 -6.34 -5.60
N SER A 117 -3.91 -5.24 -5.01
CA SER A 117 -4.25 -3.90 -5.46
C SER A 117 -3.02 -3.00 -5.31
N PRO A 118 -2.24 -2.80 -6.40
CA PRO A 118 -1.14 -1.86 -6.37
C PRO A 118 -1.68 -0.44 -6.20
N SER A 119 -1.06 0.31 -5.30
CA SER A 119 -1.43 1.66 -4.94
C SER A 119 -0.25 2.59 -5.23
N PRO A 120 -0.44 3.70 -5.97
CA PRO A 120 0.65 4.60 -6.25
C PRO A 120 1.11 5.32 -4.97
N VAL A 121 2.37 5.73 -4.97
CA VAL A 121 2.90 6.60 -3.92
C VAL A 121 2.24 7.96 -4.02
N ARG A 122 1.77 8.46 -2.88
CA ARG A 122 1.11 9.76 -2.72
C ARG A 122 2.07 10.76 -2.10
N VAL A 123 1.97 12.00 -2.56
CA VAL A 123 2.64 13.14 -1.93
C VAL A 123 1.61 13.85 -1.06
N GLU A 124 1.80 13.81 0.24
CA GLU A 124 0.96 14.53 1.20
C GLU A 124 1.20 16.04 1.14
N ARG A 125 0.29 16.83 1.72
CA ARG A 125 0.39 18.31 1.73
C ARG A 125 1.68 18.82 2.37
N ASN A 126 2.23 18.08 3.32
CA ASN A 126 3.50 18.41 3.99
C ASN A 126 4.74 17.90 3.23
N GLY A 127 4.57 17.34 2.03
CA GLY A 127 5.64 16.76 1.22
C GLY A 127 6.06 15.35 1.62
N SER A 128 5.49 14.77 2.68
CA SER A 128 5.76 13.38 3.05
C SER A 128 5.18 12.42 2.00
N LEU A 129 5.88 11.30 1.80
CA LEU A 129 5.41 10.27 0.87
C LEU A 129 4.65 9.21 1.64
N THR A 130 3.50 8.79 1.11
CA THR A 130 2.70 7.71 1.70
C THR A 130 2.25 6.71 0.65
N ILE A 131 1.89 5.52 1.10
CA ILE A 131 1.39 4.44 0.26
C ILE A 131 0.37 3.62 1.04
N ASP A 132 -0.78 3.37 0.40
CA ASP A 132 -1.88 2.62 1.00
C ASP A 132 -1.76 1.15 0.59
N VAL A 133 -1.55 0.26 1.56
CA VAL A 133 -1.31 -1.17 1.31
C VAL A 133 -2.37 -2.02 1.98
N GLN A 134 -2.89 -3.02 1.27
CA GLN A 134 -3.73 -4.06 1.86
C GLN A 134 -2.85 -5.25 2.24
N ARG A 135 -2.59 -5.41 3.54
CA ARG A 135 -1.71 -6.49 4.04
C ARG A 135 -2.52 -7.77 4.24
N ARG A 136 -2.07 -8.87 3.65
CA ARG A 136 -2.68 -10.20 3.80
C ARG A 136 -1.97 -11.04 4.85
N ASP A 137 -2.58 -12.18 5.18
CA ASP A 137 -1.98 -13.28 5.94
C ASP A 137 -1.41 -12.87 7.30
N ARG A 138 -2.06 -11.90 7.96
CA ARG A 138 -1.62 -11.37 9.25
C ARG A 138 -1.95 -12.29 10.43
N PHE A 139 -2.89 -13.23 10.25
CA PHE A 139 -3.30 -14.22 11.25
C PHE A 139 -3.51 -15.62 10.61
N PRO A 140 -2.45 -16.26 10.08
CA PRO A 140 -2.57 -17.45 9.24
C PRO A 140 -3.10 -18.71 9.94
N GLY A 141 -3.22 -18.69 11.28
CA GLY A 141 -3.81 -19.78 12.07
C GLY A 141 -5.19 -19.50 12.65
N GLU A 142 -5.74 -18.30 12.43
CA GLU A 142 -7.01 -17.88 13.04
C GLU A 142 -8.07 -17.45 12.03
N LEU A 143 -7.63 -17.01 10.86
CA LEU A 143 -8.49 -16.49 9.81
C LEU A 143 -8.45 -17.43 8.61
N THR A 144 -9.63 -17.83 8.15
CA THR A 144 -9.81 -18.66 6.95
C THR A 144 -10.28 -17.77 5.80
N GLY A 145 -9.56 -17.82 4.68
CA GLY A 145 -9.89 -17.02 3.50
C GLY A 145 -9.11 -15.69 3.44
N PRO A 146 -9.37 -14.87 2.41
CA PRO A 146 -8.58 -13.66 2.18
C PRO A 146 -9.03 -12.52 3.11
N HIS A 147 -8.20 -12.21 4.11
CA HIS A 147 -8.37 -11.06 4.98
C HIS A 147 -7.37 -9.96 4.65
N TYR A 148 -7.83 -8.71 4.68
CA TYR A 148 -7.08 -7.57 4.19
C TYR A 148 -7.02 -6.45 5.21
N PHE A 149 -5.81 -6.25 5.74
CA PHE A 149 -5.56 -5.29 6.78
C PHE A 149 -5.05 -3.99 6.12
N PRO A 150 -5.86 -2.93 6.03
CA PRO A 150 -5.44 -1.68 5.41
C PRO A 150 -4.28 -1.08 6.21
N THR A 151 -3.24 -0.59 5.55
CA THR A 151 -2.11 0.02 6.24
C THR A 151 -1.55 1.13 5.37
N VAL A 152 -1.64 2.34 5.91
CA VAL A 152 -0.98 3.51 5.36
C VAL A 152 0.46 3.49 5.84
N TYR A 153 1.41 3.29 4.93
CA TYR A 153 2.82 3.50 5.22
C TYR A 153 3.20 4.92 4.89
N ARG A 154 3.98 5.56 5.75
CA ARG A 154 4.69 6.80 5.48
C ARG A 154 6.17 6.50 5.28
N LEU A 155 6.76 7.10 4.25
CA LEU A 155 8.20 7.11 4.11
C LEU A 155 8.78 8.01 5.18
N HIS A 156 9.55 7.40 6.08
CA HIS A 156 10.37 8.11 7.03
C HIS A 156 11.76 8.29 6.43
N HIS A 157 12.28 9.51 6.52
CA HIS A 157 13.58 9.88 5.99
C HIS A 157 14.22 10.91 6.92
N ASP A 158 15.19 10.46 7.69
CA ASP A 158 16.07 11.27 8.53
C ASP A 158 17.53 10.78 8.41
N ASP A 159 18.44 11.39 9.18
CA ASP A 159 19.87 11.07 9.14
C ASP A 159 20.20 9.62 9.55
N ALA A 160 19.26 8.90 10.19
CA ALA A 160 19.47 7.55 10.72
C ALA A 160 18.66 6.47 10.00
N THR A 161 17.53 6.83 9.40
CA THR A 161 16.53 5.88 8.91
C THR A 161 15.89 6.34 7.61
N PHE A 162 15.93 5.45 6.62
CA PHE A 162 15.21 5.58 5.36
C PHE A 162 14.31 4.35 5.19
N GLY A 163 13.01 4.51 5.42
CA GLY A 163 12.10 3.40 5.20
C GLY A 163 10.63 3.67 5.49
N PHE A 164 9.78 2.73 5.07
CA PHE A 164 8.35 2.80 5.29
C PHE A 164 7.99 2.37 6.70
N VAL A 165 7.24 3.21 7.40
CA VAL A 165 6.68 2.93 8.74
C VAL A 165 5.17 3.09 8.71
N PRO A 166 4.39 2.23 9.40
CA PRO A 166 2.95 2.44 9.52
C PRO A 166 2.64 3.82 10.11
N SER A 167 1.78 4.58 9.45
CA SER A 167 1.28 5.87 9.95
C SER A 167 -0.14 5.71 10.48
N PHE A 168 -0.40 6.37 11.60
CA PHE A 168 -1.71 6.47 12.26
C PHE A 168 -2.03 7.92 12.65
N ASP A 169 -1.40 8.89 12.00
CA ASP A 169 -1.63 10.30 12.24
C ASP A 169 -2.95 10.80 11.60
N GLY A 170 -3.27 12.09 11.71
CA GLY A 170 -4.56 12.63 11.26
C GLY A 170 -4.90 12.32 9.79
N ASP A 171 -3.94 12.47 8.88
CA ASP A 171 -4.16 12.21 7.44
C ASP A 171 -4.30 10.71 7.15
N ALA A 172 -3.54 9.84 7.85
CA ALA A 172 -3.73 8.40 7.77
C ALA A 172 -5.07 7.96 8.39
N ALA A 173 -5.45 8.55 9.52
CA ALA A 173 -6.67 8.24 10.26
C ALA A 173 -7.94 8.43 9.42
N GLU A 174 -8.02 9.50 8.64
CA GLU A 174 -9.16 9.72 7.73
C GLU A 174 -9.23 8.64 6.64
N ARG A 175 -8.09 8.16 6.13
CA ARG A 175 -8.06 7.05 5.16
C ARG A 175 -8.54 5.74 5.79
N TYR A 176 -8.12 5.43 7.01
CA TYR A 176 -8.63 4.27 7.73
C TYR A 176 -10.13 4.37 8.00
N TRP A 177 -10.62 5.57 8.33
CA TRP A 177 -12.05 5.83 8.50
C TRP A 177 -12.84 5.62 7.20
N GLN A 178 -12.32 6.09 6.07
CA GLN A 178 -12.92 5.84 4.76
C GLN A 178 -12.96 4.35 4.42
N HIS A 179 -11.85 3.64 4.68
CA HIS A 179 -11.79 2.19 4.49
C HIS A 179 -12.79 1.46 5.38
N TYR A 180 -12.89 1.81 6.68
CA TYR A 180 -13.89 1.27 7.60
C TYR A 180 -15.31 1.40 7.02
N ARG A 181 -15.69 2.61 6.60
CA ARG A 181 -17.04 2.86 6.03
C ARG A 181 -17.29 2.06 4.76
N ALA A 182 -16.31 1.96 3.87
CA ALA A 182 -16.44 1.16 2.65
C ALA A 182 -16.60 -0.34 2.96
N THR A 183 -15.76 -0.89 3.84
CA THR A 183 -15.81 -2.30 4.24
C THR A 183 -17.13 -2.65 4.94
N ARG A 184 -17.66 -1.74 5.78
CA ARG A 184 -18.99 -1.90 6.40
C ARG A 184 -20.14 -2.01 5.40
N GLN A 185 -20.04 -1.36 4.26
CA GLN A 185 -21.07 -1.40 3.22
C GLN A 185 -21.00 -2.65 2.36
N LEU A 186 -19.81 -3.24 2.22
CA LEU A 186 -19.55 -4.35 1.30
C LEU A 186 -19.74 -5.73 1.93
N ALA A 187 -19.60 -5.86 3.26
CA ALA A 187 -19.69 -7.15 3.94
C ALA A 187 -20.35 -7.06 5.32
N PRO A 188 -21.06 -8.12 5.76
CA PRO A 188 -21.55 -8.22 7.13
C PRO A 188 -20.40 -8.12 8.14
N ALA A 189 -20.63 -7.41 9.26
CA ALA A 189 -19.60 -7.19 10.29
C ALA A 189 -18.94 -8.49 10.79
N ALA A 190 -19.70 -9.57 10.91
CA ALA A 190 -19.18 -10.86 11.37
C ALA A 190 -18.13 -11.49 10.44
N ALA A 191 -18.17 -11.20 9.14
CA ALA A 191 -17.27 -11.77 8.15
C ALA A 191 -15.92 -11.04 8.07
N VAL A 192 -15.90 -9.75 8.42
CA VAL A 192 -14.74 -8.84 8.27
C VAL A 192 -14.43 -8.09 9.58
N LEU A 193 -14.81 -8.68 10.71
CA LEU A 193 -14.66 -8.05 12.03
C LEU A 193 -13.21 -7.62 12.33
N PRO A 194 -12.18 -8.45 12.09
CA PRO A 194 -10.79 -8.04 12.32
C PRO A 194 -10.39 -6.79 11.54
N GLU A 195 -10.78 -6.69 10.27
CA GLU A 195 -10.48 -5.56 9.39
C GLU A 195 -11.19 -4.28 9.83
N LEU A 196 -12.45 -4.40 10.24
CA LEU A 196 -13.23 -3.28 10.76
C LEU A 196 -12.61 -2.73 12.05
N LEU A 197 -12.23 -3.61 12.98
CA LEU A 197 -11.59 -3.21 14.23
C LEU A 197 -10.20 -2.61 13.99
N ALA A 198 -9.42 -3.18 13.07
CA ALA A 198 -8.12 -2.64 12.68
C ALA A 198 -8.24 -1.21 12.12
N SER A 199 -9.21 -0.98 11.23
CA SER A 199 -9.48 0.32 10.64
C SER A 199 -9.94 1.34 11.68
N LEU A 200 -10.82 0.94 12.61
CA LEU A 200 -11.26 1.82 13.70
C LEU A 200 -10.10 2.19 14.63
N LEU A 201 -9.30 1.23 15.08
CA LEU A 201 -8.13 1.51 15.92
C LEU A 201 -7.14 2.45 15.23
N ALA A 202 -6.91 2.26 13.94
CA ALA A 202 -6.03 3.10 13.15
C ALA A 202 -6.59 4.53 12.93
N ALA A 203 -7.90 4.71 12.98
CA ALA A 203 -8.57 6.00 12.82
C ALA A 203 -8.64 6.85 14.11
N GLN A 204 -8.25 6.30 15.27
CA GLN A 204 -8.49 6.94 16.57
C GLN A 204 -7.82 8.32 16.72
N ALA A 205 -6.67 8.57 16.07
CA ALA A 205 -5.95 9.84 16.15
C ALA A 205 -6.68 10.99 15.41
N GLY A 206 -7.65 10.69 14.54
CA GLY A 206 -8.38 11.65 13.69
C GLY A 206 -9.52 12.42 14.36
N LYS A 207 -9.68 12.33 15.69
CA LYS A 207 -10.68 13.03 16.51
C LYS A 207 -12.15 12.56 16.41
N GLN A 208 -12.45 11.42 15.80
CA GLN A 208 -13.76 10.79 15.96
C GLN A 208 -13.67 9.72 17.05
N SER A 209 -14.54 9.81 18.06
CA SER A 209 -14.66 8.75 19.06
C SER A 209 -15.15 7.48 18.38
N ILE A 210 -14.24 6.53 18.17
CA ILE A 210 -14.54 5.22 17.59
C ILE A 210 -15.50 4.41 18.47
N CYS A 211 -15.73 4.85 19.71
CA CYS A 211 -16.51 4.14 20.70
C CYS A 211 -17.99 3.96 20.30
N ALA A 212 -18.59 4.88 19.54
CA ALA A 212 -19.96 4.74 19.04
C ALA A 212 -20.05 3.67 17.94
N GLU A 213 -19.04 3.58 17.09
CA GLU A 213 -18.94 2.55 16.06
C GLU A 213 -18.70 1.17 16.67
N LEU A 214 -17.90 1.09 17.73
CA LEU A 214 -17.68 -0.16 18.45
C LEU A 214 -18.99 -0.69 19.07
N ASP A 215 -19.82 0.17 19.67
CA ASP A 215 -21.14 -0.23 20.16
C ASP A 215 -22.07 -0.70 19.02
N THR A 216 -22.01 -0.01 17.88
CA THR A 216 -22.79 -0.37 16.69
C THR A 216 -22.37 -1.74 16.16
N LEU A 217 -21.07 -2.02 16.09
CA LEU A 217 -20.54 -3.33 15.71
C LEU A 217 -20.98 -4.42 16.69
N ALA A 218 -20.93 -4.16 18.00
CA ALA A 218 -21.40 -5.11 19.00
C ALA A 218 -22.89 -5.45 18.79
N ALA A 219 -23.73 -4.45 18.55
CA ALA A 219 -25.16 -4.63 18.29
C ALA A 219 -25.45 -5.37 16.96
N ASP A 220 -24.61 -5.17 15.93
CA ASP A 220 -24.72 -5.89 14.67
C ASP A 220 -24.33 -7.37 14.82
N LEU A 221 -23.26 -7.66 15.56
CA LEU A 221 -22.82 -9.03 15.84
C LEU A 221 -23.86 -9.81 16.65
N GLN A 222 -24.52 -9.15 17.61
CA GLN A 222 -25.62 -9.72 18.40
C GLN A 222 -26.85 -10.06 17.54
N ARG A 223 -27.18 -9.24 16.55
CA ARG A 223 -28.29 -9.53 15.64
C ARG A 223 -28.00 -10.69 14.68
N GLY A 224 -26.72 -10.90 14.35
CA GLY A 224 -26.27 -11.92 13.40
C GLY A 224 -25.98 -13.30 14.02
N ARG A 225 -25.86 -13.41 15.34
CA ARG A 225 -25.68 -14.68 16.07
C ARG A 225 -26.83 -14.83 17.07
N GLN A 226 -27.45 -15.99 17.15
CA GLN A 226 -28.53 -16.26 18.13
C GLN A 226 -28.05 -16.27 19.62
N ASP A 227 -26.87 -15.70 19.94
CA ASP A 227 -26.21 -15.76 21.24
C ASP A 227 -26.02 -14.37 21.89
N ASP A 228 -25.79 -14.38 23.20
CA ASP A 228 -25.89 -13.25 24.13
C ASP A 228 -24.99 -12.03 23.83
N ALA A 229 -25.36 -10.90 24.43
CA ALA A 229 -24.64 -9.63 24.30
C ALA A 229 -23.18 -9.66 24.77
N GLN A 230 -22.84 -10.58 25.69
CA GLN A 230 -21.53 -10.79 26.27
C GLN A 230 -20.58 -11.51 25.30
N GLY A 231 -21.08 -12.43 24.47
CA GLY A 231 -20.31 -13.15 23.47
C GLY A 231 -19.75 -12.24 22.38
N ALA A 232 -20.57 -11.33 21.84
CA ALA A 232 -20.14 -10.34 20.85
C ALA A 232 -19.04 -9.42 21.39
N ARG A 233 -19.20 -8.92 22.62
CA ARG A 233 -18.20 -8.08 23.29
C ARG A 233 -16.90 -8.84 23.54
N THR A 234 -16.98 -10.08 24.02
CA THR A 234 -15.80 -10.92 24.26
C THR A 234 -15.00 -11.17 22.98
N LEU A 235 -15.69 -11.45 21.86
CA LEU A 235 -15.07 -11.61 20.55
C LEU A 235 -14.35 -10.33 20.10
N MET A 236 -15.01 -9.17 20.22
CA MET A 236 -14.40 -7.88 19.88
C MET A 236 -13.16 -7.59 20.73
N ARG A 237 -13.22 -7.77 22.05
CA ARG A 237 -12.05 -7.58 22.95
C ARG A 237 -10.88 -8.48 22.54
N THR A 238 -11.17 -9.72 22.18
CA THR A 238 -10.16 -10.69 21.75
C THR A 238 -9.41 -10.17 20.53
N TRP A 239 -10.13 -9.67 19.52
CA TRP A 239 -9.50 -9.09 18.34
C TRP A 239 -8.74 -7.80 18.64
N LEU A 240 -9.34 -6.88 19.41
CA LEU A 240 -8.68 -5.63 19.82
C LEU A 240 -7.36 -5.87 20.54
N HIS A 241 -7.23 -6.96 21.30
CA HIS A 241 -5.99 -7.35 21.96
C HIS A 241 -4.94 -7.94 21.01
N LYS A 242 -5.35 -8.55 19.89
CA LYS A 242 -4.45 -9.19 18.92
C LYS A 242 -3.88 -8.22 17.88
N LEU A 243 -4.64 -7.19 17.51
CA LEU A 243 -4.26 -6.24 16.45
C LEU A 243 -2.90 -5.54 16.67
N PRO A 244 -2.48 -5.19 17.90
CA PRO A 244 -1.16 -4.62 18.13
C PRO A 244 0.01 -5.52 17.74
N ALA A 245 -0.15 -6.85 17.84
CA ALA A 245 0.90 -7.81 17.47
C ALA A 245 1.26 -7.75 15.96
N ILE A 246 0.36 -7.19 15.14
CA ILE A 246 0.59 -6.98 13.70
C ILE A 246 0.81 -5.50 13.35
N GLY A 247 1.09 -4.65 14.34
CA GLY A 247 1.54 -3.27 14.17
C GLY A 247 0.44 -2.21 14.13
N TYR A 248 -0.79 -2.52 14.54
CA TYR A 248 -1.83 -1.50 14.77
C TYR A 248 -1.72 -0.86 16.15
N PRO A 249 -2.33 0.31 16.39
CA PRO A 249 -2.36 0.92 17.70
C PRO A 249 -3.05 0.03 18.74
N ALA A 250 -2.62 0.14 20.00
CA ALA A 250 -3.34 -0.45 21.12
C ALA A 250 -4.70 0.24 21.30
N PHE A 251 -5.70 -0.55 21.70
CA PHE A 251 -6.99 0.00 22.10
C PHE A 251 -6.85 0.70 23.45
N ASP A 252 -7.19 1.98 23.49
CA ASP A 252 -7.27 2.75 24.73
C ASP A 252 -8.65 2.54 25.39
N THR A 253 -8.68 1.71 26.44
CA THR A 253 -9.90 1.44 27.21
C THR A 253 -10.38 2.66 28.00
N GLN A 254 -9.50 3.64 28.29
CA GLN A 254 -9.88 4.88 28.95
C GLN A 254 -10.56 5.86 28.00
N ALA A 255 -10.26 5.79 26.69
CA ALA A 255 -10.93 6.58 25.66
C ALA A 255 -12.38 6.12 25.42
N CYS A 256 -12.69 4.86 25.72
CA CYS A 256 -14.03 4.27 25.58
C CYS A 256 -14.51 3.65 26.91
N PRO A 257 -14.72 4.44 27.97
CA PRO A 257 -15.02 3.91 29.30
C PRO A 257 -16.38 3.20 29.31
N GLY A 258 -16.40 1.97 29.83
CA GLY A 258 -17.62 1.15 29.93
C GLY A 258 -18.14 0.62 28.58
N ARG A 259 -17.39 0.82 27.48
CA ARG A 259 -17.73 0.34 26.14
C ARG A 259 -16.79 -0.78 25.73
N ILE A 260 -17.42 -1.83 25.20
CA ILE A 260 -16.86 -3.18 25.00
C ILE A 260 -16.43 -3.78 26.31
#